data_AF-A0A7W2B5Q1-F1
#
_entry.id   AF-A0A7W2B5Q1-F1
#
_cell.length_a   1.000
_cell.length_b   1.000
_cell.length_c   1.000
_cell.angle_alpha   90.00
_cell.angle_beta   90.00
_cell.angle_gamma   90.00
#
_symmetry.space_group_name_H-M   'P 1'
#
loop_
_entity.id
_entity.type
_entity.pdbx_description
1 polymer ?
#
loop_
_entity_poly.entity_id
_entity_poly.type
_entity_poly.pdbx_seq_one_letter_code
_entity_poly.pdbx_strand_id
1 'polypeptide(L)'
;MLLKNILLVWMLTIIMFAHADDTPQKYIGTWTGAWHEGMTSGTLWLTFQPNGNGSIRFTNLAKFGTSERSLTAIRFLGNRINFSANGQGVHDFVSHVFLIGGNKLRGNAEFDGLALTYRLSKK
;
A
#
# COMPACT_ATOMS: atom_id res chain seq x y z
N MET A 1 -19.60 -32.99 -32.55
CA MET A 1 -18.21 -32.53 -32.37
C MET A 1 -18.14 -31.07 -31.88
N LEU A 2 -19.07 -30.63 -31.02
CA LEU A 2 -19.12 -29.24 -30.48
C LEU A 2 -19.21 -29.19 -28.95
N LEU A 3 -19.59 -30.29 -28.28
CA LEU A 3 -19.66 -30.35 -26.81
C LEU A 3 -18.28 -30.47 -26.13
N LYS A 4 -17.29 -31.02 -26.83
CA LYS A 4 -15.95 -31.29 -26.26
C LYS A 4 -15.12 -30.02 -26.06
N ASN A 5 -15.42 -28.95 -26.80
CA ASN A 5 -14.70 -27.68 -26.73
C ASN A 5 -15.23 -26.74 -25.64
N ILE A 6 -16.46 -26.96 -25.16
CA ILE A 6 -17.03 -26.10 -24.12
C ILE A 6 -16.46 -26.48 -22.75
N LEU A 7 -16.23 -27.76 -22.47
CA LEU A 7 -15.64 -28.19 -21.19
C LEU A 7 -14.19 -27.69 -20.97
N LEU A 8 -13.45 -27.42 -22.05
CA LEU A 8 -12.07 -26.95 -21.97
C LEU A 8 -11.97 -25.47 -21.57
N VAL A 9 -13.01 -24.68 -21.83
CA VAL A 9 -13.04 -23.24 -21.52
C VAL A 9 -13.39 -22.98 -20.05
N TRP A 10 -14.04 -23.92 -19.37
CA TRP A 10 -14.39 -23.78 -17.94
C TRP A 10 -13.28 -24.23 -16.98
N MET A 11 -12.25 -24.93 -17.44
CA MET A 11 -11.10 -25.31 -16.57
C MET A 11 -10.03 -24.21 -16.42
N LEU A 12 -10.15 -23.08 -17.14
CA LEU A 12 -9.17 -22.01 -17.14
C LEU A 12 -9.57 -20.76 -16.35
N THR A 13 -10.66 -20.81 -15.58
CA THR A 13 -10.84 -19.91 -14.44
C THR A 13 -10.06 -20.45 -13.25
N ILE A 14 -8.73 -20.48 -13.38
CA ILE A 14 -7.87 -20.40 -12.20
C ILE A 14 -8.15 -19.00 -11.66
N ILE A 15 -9.07 -18.93 -10.72
CA ILE A 15 -9.20 -17.78 -9.82
C ILE A 15 -7.80 -17.66 -9.22
N MET A 16 -7.02 -16.70 -9.72
CA MET A 16 -5.89 -16.17 -8.97
C MET A 16 -6.51 -15.58 -7.71
N PHE A 17 -6.71 -16.42 -6.70
CA PHE A 17 -6.72 -15.96 -5.35
C PHE A 17 -5.34 -15.35 -5.19
N ALA A 18 -5.26 -14.02 -5.35
CA ALA A 18 -4.21 -13.26 -4.72
C ALA A 18 -4.43 -13.50 -3.22
N HIS A 19 -3.87 -14.60 -2.69
CA HIS A 19 -3.69 -14.73 -1.26
C HIS A 19 -2.83 -13.51 -0.92
N ALA A 20 -3.40 -12.55 -0.22
CA ALA A 20 -2.60 -11.56 0.45
C ALA A 20 -1.76 -12.38 1.43
N ASP A 21 -0.47 -12.53 1.14
CA ASP A 21 0.45 -13.17 2.07
C ASP A 21 0.27 -12.48 3.43
N ASP A 22 0.17 -13.28 4.50
CA ASP A 22 0.02 -12.75 5.84
C ASP A 22 1.10 -11.68 6.10
N THR A 23 0.68 -10.58 6.74
CA THR A 23 1.62 -9.49 7.04
C THR A 23 2.67 -10.01 8.02
N PRO A 24 3.98 -9.90 7.71
CA PRO A 24 5.01 -10.30 8.65
C PRO A 24 4.86 -9.54 9.98
N GLN A 25 4.91 -10.25 11.11
CA GLN A 25 4.60 -9.72 12.45
C GLN A 25 5.25 -8.36 12.78
N LYS A 26 6.49 -8.14 12.31
CA LYS A 26 7.22 -6.89 12.52
C LYS A 26 6.51 -5.66 11.92
N TYR A 27 5.72 -5.83 10.87
CA TYR A 27 5.01 -4.76 10.16
C TYR A 27 3.61 -4.49 10.71
N ILE A 28 2.98 -5.47 11.38
CA ILE A 28 1.61 -5.34 11.88
C ILE A 28 1.48 -4.13 12.82
N GLY A 29 0.39 -3.39 12.65
CA GLY A 29 0.02 -2.23 13.46
C GLY A 29 0.03 -0.92 12.67
N THR A 30 -0.23 0.17 13.40
CA THR A 30 -0.31 1.52 12.83
C THR A 30 1.01 2.27 13.01
N TRP A 31 1.55 2.75 11.91
CA TRP A 31 2.75 3.55 11.80
C TRP A 31 2.36 4.99 11.54
N THR A 32 2.93 5.93 12.31
CA THR A 32 2.56 7.35 12.20
C THR A 32 3.79 8.24 12.15
N GLY A 33 3.73 9.32 11.37
CA GLY A 33 4.77 10.33 11.35
C GLY A 33 4.60 11.34 10.23
N ALA A 34 5.63 12.14 10.00
CA ALA A 34 5.57 13.23 9.02
C ALA A 34 5.74 12.71 7.58
N TRP A 35 5.02 13.33 6.65
CA TRP A 35 5.24 13.25 5.21
C TRP A 35 5.54 14.63 4.64
N HIS A 36 6.24 14.65 3.49
CA HIS A 36 6.65 15.86 2.80
C HIS A 36 6.52 15.70 1.28
N GLU A 37 5.96 16.71 0.62
CA GLU A 37 5.94 16.92 -0.83
C GLU A 37 6.37 18.37 -1.09
N GLY A 38 7.59 18.59 -1.57
CA GLY A 38 8.14 19.94 -1.70
C GLY A 38 8.06 20.73 -0.38
N MET A 39 7.30 21.83 -0.36
CA MET A 39 7.08 22.65 0.83
C MET A 39 5.83 22.24 1.64
N THR A 40 5.01 21.34 1.13
CA THR A 40 3.81 20.84 1.81
C THR A 40 4.17 19.67 2.71
N SER A 41 3.58 19.62 3.91
CA SER A 41 3.79 18.52 4.84
C SER A 41 2.56 18.25 5.71
N GLY A 42 2.57 17.11 6.37
CA GLY A 42 1.52 16.72 7.31
C GLY A 42 1.83 15.41 8.01
N THR A 43 0.80 14.83 8.62
CA THR A 43 0.86 13.53 9.29
C THR A 43 0.32 12.45 8.37
N LEU A 44 1.02 11.32 8.34
CA LEU A 44 0.67 10.10 7.65
C LEU A 44 0.41 9.00 8.68
N TRP A 45 -0.70 8.30 8.52
CA TRP A 45 -0.99 7.02 9.18
C TRP A 45 -0.96 5.90 8.14
N LEU A 46 -0.20 4.85 8.43
CA LEU A 46 -0.10 3.65 7.60
C LEU A 46 -0.31 2.43 8.49
N THR A 47 -1.34 1.63 8.21
CA THR A 47 -1.70 0.47 9.02
C THR A 47 -1.55 -0.80 8.20
N PHE A 48 -0.90 -1.81 8.77
CA PHE A 48 -0.89 -3.16 8.23
C PHE A 48 -1.62 -4.11 9.19
N GLN A 49 -2.58 -4.86 8.65
CA GLN A 49 -3.38 -5.85 9.37
C GLN A 49 -2.75 -7.25 9.23
N PRO A 50 -3.00 -8.19 10.16
CA PRO A 50 -2.42 -9.53 10.10
C PRO A 50 -2.71 -10.29 8.80
N ASN A 51 -3.91 -10.12 8.25
CA ASN A 51 -4.42 -10.81 7.05
C ASN A 51 -3.90 -10.25 5.71
N GLY A 52 -2.77 -9.53 5.72
CA GLY A 52 -2.19 -8.93 4.52
C GLY A 52 -2.87 -7.65 4.03
N ASN A 53 -3.97 -7.20 4.64
CA ASN A 53 -4.60 -5.92 4.31
C ASN A 53 -3.86 -4.74 4.93
N GLY A 54 -4.13 -3.53 4.43
CA GLY A 54 -3.66 -2.31 5.06
C GLY A 54 -4.45 -1.08 4.65
N SER A 55 -4.19 0.02 5.34
CA SER A 55 -4.80 1.32 5.04
C SER A 55 -3.83 2.47 5.21
N ILE A 56 -4.16 3.59 4.58
CA ILE A 56 -3.36 4.81 4.56
C ILE A 56 -4.26 6.05 4.70
N ARG A 57 -3.77 7.05 5.43
CA ARG A 57 -4.44 8.35 5.58
C ARG A 57 -3.41 9.46 5.71
N PHE A 58 -3.66 10.58 5.03
CA PHE A 58 -2.85 11.79 5.11
C PHE A 58 -3.66 12.92 5.75
N THR A 59 -3.00 13.81 6.48
CA THR A 59 -3.48 15.20 6.63
C THR A 59 -2.93 16.05 5.50
N ASN A 60 -3.68 17.04 5.04
CA ASN A 60 -3.22 18.13 4.16
C ASN A 60 -2.69 17.70 2.77
N LEU A 61 -2.95 16.48 2.32
CA LEU A 61 -2.71 16.06 0.94
C LEU A 61 -4.03 16.09 0.17
N ALA A 62 -4.44 17.28 -0.27
CA ALA A 62 -5.80 17.54 -0.76
C ALA A 62 -6.26 16.57 -1.87
N LYS A 63 -5.37 16.28 -2.84
CA LYS A 63 -5.66 15.37 -3.96
C LYS A 63 -5.78 13.90 -3.55
N PHE A 64 -5.24 13.50 -2.40
CA PHE A 64 -5.40 12.14 -1.89
C PHE A 64 -6.73 12.00 -1.14
N GLY A 65 -7.19 13.09 -0.53
CA GLY A 65 -8.36 13.17 0.33
C GLY A 65 -8.02 13.06 1.81
N THR A 66 -9.02 13.28 2.67
CA THR A 66 -8.87 13.29 4.14
C THR A 66 -9.31 11.97 4.80
N SER A 67 -10.01 11.12 4.06
CA SER A 67 -10.49 9.82 4.53
C SER A 67 -9.40 8.75 4.45
N GLU A 68 -9.54 7.72 5.27
CA GLU A 68 -8.73 6.51 5.18
C GLU A 68 -9.01 5.76 3.86
N ARG A 69 -7.96 5.23 3.25
CA ARG A 69 -8.02 4.47 1.99
C ARG A 69 -7.35 3.11 2.17
N SER A 70 -7.92 2.07 1.56
CA SER A 70 -7.29 0.75 1.53
C SER A 70 -6.03 0.77 0.67
N LEU A 71 -5.02 0.03 1.11
CA LEU A 71 -3.84 -0.27 0.32
C LEU A 71 -4.17 -1.35 -0.71
N THR A 72 -3.52 -1.26 -1.87
CA THR A 72 -3.58 -2.23 -2.96
C THR A 72 -2.16 -2.70 -3.31
N ALA A 73 -2.05 -3.83 -3.99
CA ALA A 73 -0.78 -4.38 -4.48
C ALA A 73 0.34 -4.47 -3.41
N ILE A 74 -0.04 -4.76 -2.15
CA ILE A 74 0.90 -4.86 -1.03
C ILE A 74 1.85 -6.04 -1.28
N ARG A 75 3.15 -5.81 -1.17
CA ARG A 75 4.20 -6.83 -1.29
C ARG A 75 5.26 -6.62 -0.23
N PHE A 76 5.50 -7.64 0.58
CA PHE A 76 6.58 -7.65 1.57
C PHE A 76 7.83 -8.32 0.98
N LEU A 77 8.95 -7.59 0.93
CA LEU A 77 10.20 -7.97 0.28
C LEU A 77 11.36 -7.82 1.27
N GLY A 78 11.43 -8.72 2.26
CA GLY A 78 12.47 -8.70 3.28
C GLY A 78 12.35 -7.52 4.23
N ASN A 79 13.12 -6.45 4.00
CA ASN A 79 13.04 -5.18 4.74
C ASN A 79 12.26 -4.08 4.00
N ARG A 80 11.88 -4.32 2.73
CA ARG A 80 11.12 -3.42 1.89
C ARG A 80 9.65 -3.83 1.84
N ILE A 81 8.76 -2.84 1.71
CA ILE A 81 7.33 -3.00 1.46
C ILE A 81 7.00 -2.15 0.25
N ASN A 82 6.33 -2.75 -0.73
CA ASN A 82 5.75 -2.01 -1.86
C ASN A 82 4.24 -2.04 -1.71
N PHE A 83 3.57 -0.93 -2.00
CA PHE A 83 2.12 -0.89 -2.06
C PHE A 83 1.67 0.31 -2.90
N SER A 84 0.39 0.29 -3.26
CA SER A 84 -0.30 1.38 -3.89
C SER A 84 -1.56 1.77 -3.10
N ALA A 85 -2.12 2.94 -3.39
CA ALA A 85 -3.42 3.33 -2.87
C ALA A 85 -4.11 4.30 -3.84
N ASN A 86 -5.42 4.19 -3.95
CA ASN A 86 -6.22 5.09 -4.78
C ASN A 86 -6.46 6.42 -4.05
N GLY A 87 -6.19 7.53 -4.73
CA GLY A 87 -6.50 8.89 -4.29
C GLY A 87 -7.68 9.48 -5.06
N GLN A 88 -7.80 10.81 -5.02
CA GLN A 88 -8.69 11.59 -5.92
C GLN A 88 -7.89 12.25 -7.07
N GLY A 89 -6.60 11.92 -7.18
CA GLY A 89 -5.70 12.38 -8.23
C GLY A 89 -5.92 11.66 -9.56
N VAL A 90 -5.10 12.02 -10.54
CA VAL A 90 -5.06 11.39 -11.88
C VAL A 90 -4.36 10.03 -11.82
N HIS A 91 -3.35 9.90 -10.97
CA HIS A 91 -2.53 8.69 -10.82
C HIS A 91 -2.60 8.15 -9.41
N ASP A 92 -2.48 6.83 -9.28
CA ASP A 92 -2.42 6.17 -7.99
C ASP A 92 -1.18 6.59 -7.19
N PHE A 93 -1.32 6.56 -5.88
CA PHE A 93 -0.17 6.64 -4.98
C PHE A 93 0.61 5.33 -5.07
N VAL A 94 1.90 5.41 -5.34
CA VAL A 94 2.79 4.24 -5.41
C VAL A 94 3.94 4.43 -4.44
N SER A 95 4.17 3.48 -3.54
CA SER A 95 5.14 3.65 -2.46
C SER A 95 6.09 2.48 -2.26
N HIS A 96 7.29 2.86 -1.84
CA HIS A 96 8.40 2.00 -1.47
C HIS A 96 8.86 2.37 -0.06
N VAL A 97 8.67 1.44 0.87
CA VAL A 97 8.93 1.65 2.29
C VAL A 97 10.00 0.70 2.79
N PHE A 98 10.93 1.21 3.56
CA PHE A 98 11.99 0.44 4.19
C PHE A 98 11.83 0.45 5.70
N LEU A 99 11.95 -0.72 6.32
CA LEU A 99 12.19 -0.85 7.75
C LEU A 99 13.64 -0.51 8.03
N ILE A 100 13.86 0.61 8.72
CA ILE A 100 15.20 1.16 8.98
C ILE A 100 15.67 0.92 10.43
N GLY A 101 15.00 0.03 11.16
CA GLY A 101 15.38 -0.42 12.50
C GLY A 101 14.27 -0.25 13.53
N GLY A 102 14.23 -1.19 14.49
CA GLY A 102 13.24 -1.24 15.57
C GLY A 102 11.81 -1.05 15.06
N ASN A 103 11.23 0.10 15.41
CA ASN A 103 9.91 0.54 15.00
C ASN A 103 9.94 1.81 14.13
N LYS A 104 10.84 1.90 13.14
CA LYS A 104 10.92 3.04 12.20
C LYS A 104 10.83 2.62 10.73
N LEU A 105 9.96 3.30 9.98
CA LEU A 105 9.85 3.20 8.53
C LEU A 105 10.35 4.48 7.86
N ARG A 106 10.99 4.32 6.71
CA ARG A 106 11.26 5.40 5.75
C ARG A 106 10.58 5.06 4.43
N GLY A 107 9.71 5.93 3.95
CA GLY A 107 9.02 5.75 2.68
C GLY A 107 9.38 6.82 1.67
N ASN A 108 9.46 6.39 0.41
CA ASN A 108 9.44 7.24 -0.75
C ASN A 108 8.21 6.84 -1.58
N ALA A 109 7.51 7.81 -2.16
CA ALA A 109 6.34 7.56 -2.96
C ALA A 109 6.24 8.54 -4.13
N GLU A 110 5.42 8.19 -5.10
CA GLU A 110 4.96 9.09 -6.15
C GLU A 110 3.43 9.16 -6.12
N PHE A 111 2.87 10.35 -6.32
CA PHE A 111 1.44 10.55 -6.47
C PHE A 111 1.20 11.75 -7.41
N ASP A 112 0.38 11.56 -8.44
CA ASP A 112 0.17 12.58 -9.49
C ASP A 112 1.47 13.14 -10.10
N GLY A 113 2.50 12.30 -10.25
CA GLY A 113 3.81 12.70 -10.77
C GLY A 113 4.67 13.52 -9.81
N LEU A 114 4.23 13.69 -8.55
CA LEU A 114 4.98 14.37 -7.51
C LEU A 114 5.64 13.36 -6.57
N ALA A 115 6.86 13.65 -6.16
CA ALA A 115 7.60 12.83 -5.22
C ALA A 115 7.24 13.19 -3.77
N LEU A 116 6.93 12.17 -2.97
CA LEU A 116 6.66 12.27 -1.55
C LEU A 116 7.69 11.46 -0.76
N THR A 117 8.07 11.98 0.41
CA THR A 117 8.88 11.23 1.37
C THR A 117 8.25 11.27 2.74
N TYR A 118 8.46 10.23 3.54
CA TYR A 118 7.90 10.18 4.89
C TYR A 118 8.73 9.31 5.83
N ARG A 119 8.59 9.59 7.12
CA ARG A 119 9.19 8.79 8.19
C ARG A 119 8.13 8.50 9.24
N LEU A 120 7.91 7.21 9.49
CA LEU A 120 6.88 6.74 10.42
C LEU A 120 7.52 5.98 11.56
N SER A 121 6.87 6.00 12.71
CA SER A 121 7.23 5.18 13.85
C SER A 121 6.01 4.45 14.39
N LYS A 122 6.24 3.27 14.96
CA LYS A 122 5.25 2.48 15.71
C LYS A 122 5.62 2.55 17.19
N LYS A 123 4.66 2.91 18.04
CA LYS A 123 4.87 2.89 19.50
C LYS A 123 4.75 1.47 20.03
#